data_AF-A0A7R9CM73-F1
#
_entry.id   AF-A0A7R9CM73-F1
#
_cell.length_a   1.000
_cell.length_b   1.000
_cell.length_c   1.000
_cell.angle_alpha   90.00
_cell.angle_beta   90.00
_cell.angle_gamma   90.00
#
_symmetry.space_group_name_H-M   'P 1'
#
loop_
_entity.id
_entity.type
_entity.pdbx_description
1 polymer ?
#
loop_
_entity_poly.entity_id
_entity_poly.type
_entity_poly.pdbx_seq_one_letter_code
_entity_poly.pdbx_strand_id
1 'polypeptide(L)'
;MLLRHHEKTQELEYHQQRAVHQLREDQIHRQHTTELHNQDDYMQLLERELQKKHALELKQQPKSLKQKEMQIRKQFRETCKIQTLQYKALKTQILQSTPKEEQKTVIKKLKEEQRRKLTLLGDQYEQTIAEMLQKQSIEAGKIRHPAVISTLKKPEGGMTTCWEESAWLVMDVLLPDDNQEEGDETNKRDRQDMEMAYSNENMIVELVTQGKIKRLIVGMRRKKAPGHDGIGVEVIQEIGEQIAPFMTQLMNYGSGQNPKCVEAEPSGKSE
;
A
#
# COMPACT_ATOMS: atom_id res chain seq x y z
N MET A 1 13.65 -77.22 -8.04
CA MET A 1 12.89 -76.91 -6.80
C MET A 1 13.36 -75.61 -6.15
N LEU A 2 14.66 -75.40 -5.94
CA LEU A 2 15.19 -74.20 -5.27
C LEU A 2 14.79 -72.86 -5.93
N LEU A 3 14.84 -72.80 -7.27
CA LEU A 3 14.44 -71.61 -8.04
C LEU A 3 12.97 -71.21 -7.80
N ARG A 4 12.06 -72.19 -7.76
CA ARG A 4 10.63 -71.93 -7.48
C ARG A 4 10.37 -71.43 -6.07
N HIS A 5 11.15 -71.90 -5.10
CA HIS A 5 11.07 -71.38 -3.73
C HIS A 5 11.59 -69.95 -3.65
N HIS A 6 12.69 -69.65 -4.36
CA HIS A 6 13.22 -68.29 -4.43
C HIS A 6 12.23 -67.32 -5.08
N GLU A 7 11.64 -67.69 -6.22
CA GLU A 7 10.61 -66.90 -6.91
C GLU A 7 9.41 -66.62 -5.98
N LYS A 8 8.91 -67.64 -5.29
CA LYS A 8 7.78 -67.49 -4.37
C LYS A 8 8.10 -66.63 -3.15
N THR A 9 9.34 -66.69 -2.64
CA THR A 9 9.79 -65.80 -1.56
C THR A 9 9.90 -64.36 -2.03
N GLN A 10 10.47 -64.12 -3.22
CA GLN A 10 10.56 -62.78 -3.80
C GLN A 10 9.19 -62.15 -4.05
N GLU A 11 8.22 -62.94 -4.54
CA GLU A 11 6.83 -62.49 -4.70
C GLU A 11 6.22 -62.05 -3.35
N LEU A 12 6.40 -62.85 -2.31
CA LEU A 12 5.93 -62.53 -0.95
C LEU A 12 6.58 -61.27 -0.39
N GLU A 13 7.90 -61.11 -0.58
CA GLU A 13 8.63 -59.92 -0.17
C GLU A 13 8.14 -58.67 -0.89
N TYR A 14 7.92 -58.75 -2.20
CA TYR A 14 7.39 -57.64 -2.99
C TYR A 14 5.97 -57.24 -2.55
N HIS A 15 5.11 -58.23 -2.30
CA HIS A 15 3.76 -57.99 -1.77
C HIS A 15 3.79 -57.31 -0.40
N GLN A 16 4.66 -57.78 0.49
CA GLN A 16 4.81 -57.19 1.83
C GLN A 16 5.35 -55.76 1.74
N GLN A 17 6.37 -55.51 0.91
CA GLN A 17 6.92 -54.17 0.70
C GLN A 17 5.84 -53.22 0.17
N ARG A 18 5.08 -53.64 -0.85
CA ARG A 18 3.98 -52.84 -1.40
C ARG A 18 2.92 -52.50 -0.37
N ALA A 19 2.52 -53.47 0.47
CA ALA A 19 1.56 -53.23 1.55
C ALA A 19 2.10 -52.23 2.60
N VAL A 20 3.38 -52.34 2.97
CA VAL A 20 4.02 -51.39 3.90
C VAL A 20 4.09 -49.98 3.31
N HIS A 21 4.43 -49.85 2.02
CA HIS A 21 4.45 -48.55 1.35
C HIS A 21 3.06 -47.92 1.31
N GLN A 22 2.02 -48.67 0.94
CA GLN A 22 0.64 -48.20 0.95
C GLN A 22 0.19 -47.74 2.35
N LEU A 23 0.49 -48.52 3.39
CA LEU A 23 0.15 -48.14 4.77
C LEU A 23 0.86 -46.84 5.20
N ARG A 24 2.11 -46.64 4.76
CA ARG A 24 2.86 -45.40 5.05
C ARG A 24 2.26 -44.20 4.31
N GLU A 25 1.92 -44.36 3.02
CA GLU A 25 1.28 -43.31 2.24
C GLU A 25 -0.06 -42.91 2.84
N ASP A 26 -0.92 -43.89 3.17
CA ASP A 26 -2.19 -43.66 3.84
C ASP A 26 -2.03 -42.93 5.18
N GLN A 27 -1.02 -43.32 5.96
CA GLN A 27 -0.73 -42.67 7.23
C GLN A 27 -0.31 -41.21 7.03
N ILE A 28 0.59 -40.93 6.08
CA ILE A 28 1.05 -39.57 5.77
C ILE A 28 -0.13 -38.71 5.30
N HIS A 29 -0.99 -39.23 4.42
CA HIS A 29 -2.17 -38.51 3.95
C HIS A 29 -3.14 -38.20 5.09
N ARG A 30 -3.41 -39.15 6.00
CA ARG A 30 -4.28 -38.92 7.17
C ARG A 30 -3.68 -37.90 8.13
N GLN A 31 -2.37 -37.99 8.40
CA GLN A 31 -1.65 -37.02 9.24
C GLN A 31 -1.75 -35.62 8.66
N HIS A 32 -1.40 -35.46 7.38
CA HIS A 32 -1.47 -34.18 6.68
C HIS A 32 -2.89 -33.59 6.68
N THR A 33 -3.91 -34.41 6.41
CA THR A 33 -5.32 -33.97 6.43
C THR A 33 -5.72 -33.50 7.83
N THR A 34 -5.29 -34.21 8.88
CA THR A 34 -5.58 -33.83 10.27
C THR A 34 -4.86 -32.54 10.67
N GLU A 35 -3.60 -32.39 10.27
CA GLU A 35 -2.80 -31.18 10.53
C GLU A 35 -3.40 -29.95 9.83
N LEU A 36 -3.81 -30.08 8.57
CA LEU A 36 -4.52 -29.02 7.85
C LEU A 36 -5.81 -28.62 8.56
N HIS A 37 -6.63 -29.59 8.94
CA HIS A 37 -7.88 -29.30 9.64
C HIS A 37 -7.65 -28.58 10.97
N ASN A 38 -6.64 -29.00 11.74
CA ASN A 38 -6.27 -28.34 12.99
C ASN A 38 -5.76 -26.91 12.76
N GLN A 39 -4.99 -26.67 11.69
CA GLN A 39 -4.53 -25.33 11.33
C GLN A 39 -5.70 -24.42 10.95
N ASP A 40 -6.65 -24.91 10.15
CA ASP A 40 -7.84 -24.18 9.77
C ASP A 40 -8.69 -23.80 10.99
N ASP A 41 -8.94 -24.74 11.88
CA ASP A 41 -9.70 -24.48 13.12
C ASP A 41 -9.00 -23.45 14.01
N TYR A 42 -7.68 -23.55 14.14
CA TYR A 42 -6.88 -22.59 14.90
C TYR A 42 -6.94 -21.19 14.27
N MET A 43 -6.77 -21.10 12.96
CA MET A 43 -6.85 -19.83 12.23
C MET A 43 -8.24 -19.19 12.38
N GLN A 44 -9.31 -19.97 12.24
CA GLN A 44 -10.68 -19.47 12.44
C GLN A 44 -10.92 -18.97 13.86
N LEU A 45 -10.42 -19.68 14.88
CA LEU A 45 -10.55 -19.26 16.27
C LEU A 45 -9.80 -17.94 16.50
N LEU A 46 -8.56 -17.84 16.01
CA LEU A 46 -7.75 -16.64 16.11
C LEU A 46 -8.39 -15.45 15.37
N GLU A 47 -8.95 -15.68 14.18
CA GLU A 47 -9.65 -14.66 13.42
C GLU A 47 -10.87 -14.13 14.19
N ARG A 48 -11.69 -15.01 14.77
CA ARG A 48 -12.83 -14.60 15.59
C ARG A 48 -12.39 -13.81 16.82
N GLU A 49 -11.30 -14.21 17.48
CA GLU A 49 -10.75 -13.45 18.61
C GLU A 49 -10.25 -12.07 18.19
N LEU A 50 -9.59 -11.98 17.05
CA LEU A 50 -9.11 -10.72 16.49
C LEU A 50 -10.27 -9.78 16.15
N GLN A 51 -11.32 -10.30 15.51
CA GLN A 51 -12.55 -9.56 15.22
C GLN A 51 -13.23 -9.06 16.50
N LYS A 52 -13.29 -9.88 17.56
CA LYS A 52 -13.83 -9.47 18.87
C LYS A 52 -13.00 -8.36 19.51
N LYS A 53 -11.68 -8.46 19.47
CA LYS A 53 -10.76 -7.42 19.97
C LYS A 53 -10.97 -6.11 19.23
N HIS A 54 -10.98 -6.14 17.90
CA HIS A 54 -11.21 -4.97 17.06
C HIS A 54 -12.59 -4.32 17.34
N ALA A 55 -13.65 -5.12 17.46
CA ALA A 55 -14.98 -4.61 17.80
C ALA A 55 -15.03 -3.96 19.20
N LEU A 56 -14.29 -4.51 20.17
CA LEU A 56 -14.18 -3.93 21.51
C LEU A 56 -13.42 -2.60 21.46
N GLU A 57 -12.31 -2.54 20.72
CA GLU A 57 -11.50 -1.33 20.53
C GLU A 57 -12.33 -0.21 19.89
N LEU A 58 -13.08 -0.50 18.81
CA LEU A 58 -13.99 0.46 18.18
C LEU A 58 -15.05 1.00 19.15
N LYS A 59 -15.57 0.16 20.05
CA LYS A 59 -16.52 0.58 21.10
C LYS A 59 -15.86 1.43 22.19
N GLN A 60 -14.61 1.17 22.52
CA GLN A 60 -13.86 1.91 23.55
C GLN A 60 -13.25 3.23 23.03
N GLN A 61 -12.95 3.30 21.73
CA GLN A 61 -12.35 4.47 21.06
C GLN A 61 -13.07 5.81 21.37
N PRO A 62 -14.42 5.95 21.26
CA PRO A 62 -15.09 7.21 21.57
C PRO A 62 -14.97 7.60 23.06
N LYS A 63 -14.90 6.63 23.97
CA LYS A 63 -14.72 6.90 25.41
C LYS A 63 -13.31 7.41 25.69
N SER A 64 -12.30 6.77 25.10
CA SER A 64 -10.89 7.17 25.22
C SER A 64 -10.66 8.58 24.67
N LEU A 65 -11.25 8.90 23.51
CA LEU A 65 -11.19 10.24 22.91
C LEU A 65 -11.81 11.31 23.81
N LYS A 66 -13.02 11.07 24.34
CA LYS A 66 -13.68 12.00 25.25
C LYS A 66 -12.88 12.23 26.53
N GLN A 67 -12.21 11.18 27.03
CA GLN A 67 -11.35 11.29 28.20
C GLN A 67 -10.10 12.15 27.92
N LYS A 68 -9.44 11.96 26.77
CA LYS A 68 -8.31 12.79 26.34
C LYS A 68 -8.72 14.26 26.14
N GLU A 69 -9.85 14.51 25.47
CA GLU A 69 -10.39 15.86 25.32
C GLU A 69 -10.61 16.54 26.68
N MET A 70 -11.20 15.80 27.64
CA MET A 70 -11.43 16.32 28.99
C MET A 70 -10.12 16.66 29.71
N GLN A 71 -9.07 15.85 29.54
CA GLN A 71 -7.74 16.12 30.11
C GLN A 71 -7.12 17.39 29.50
N ILE A 72 -7.19 17.55 28.18
CA ILE A 72 -6.69 18.74 27.47
C ILE A 72 -7.43 20.00 27.97
N ARG A 73 -8.76 19.94 28.08
CA ARG A 73 -9.58 21.03 28.63
C ARG A 73 -9.24 21.34 30.10
N LYS A 74 -8.87 20.32 30.90
CA LYS A 74 -8.45 20.52 32.29
C LYS A 74 -7.11 21.25 32.35
N GLN A 75 -6.14 20.82 31.55
CA GLN A 75 -4.83 21.47 31.43
C GLN A 75 -4.98 22.93 31.00
N PHE A 76 -5.81 23.22 29.99
CA PHE A 76 -6.14 24.58 29.57
C PHE A 76 -6.60 25.47 30.73
N ARG A 77 -7.58 24.99 31.52
CA ARG A 77 -8.09 25.72 32.69
C ARG A 77 -7.00 25.99 33.73
N GLU A 78 -6.11 25.03 33.97
CA GLU A 78 -4.99 25.19 34.90
C GLU A 78 -3.98 26.21 34.37
N THR A 79 -3.62 26.15 33.09
CA THR A 79 -2.74 27.14 32.45
C THR A 79 -3.33 28.55 32.50
N CYS A 80 -4.63 28.72 32.22
CA CYS A 80 -5.29 30.04 32.34
C CYS A 80 -5.23 30.59 33.77
N LYS A 81 -5.42 29.74 34.79
CA LYS A 81 -5.29 30.15 36.20
C LYS A 81 -3.87 30.64 36.50
N ILE A 82 -2.86 29.89 36.08
CA ILE A 82 -1.45 30.24 36.28
C ILE A 82 -1.11 31.55 35.56
N GLN A 83 -1.49 31.71 34.29
CA GLN A 83 -1.26 32.94 33.53
C GLN A 83 -1.95 34.15 34.17
N THR A 84 -3.15 33.97 34.74
CA THR A 84 -3.86 35.03 35.46
C THR A 84 -3.11 35.47 36.72
N LEU A 85 -2.54 34.52 37.46
CA LEU A 85 -1.72 34.83 38.64
C LEU A 85 -0.41 35.53 38.25
N GLN A 86 0.28 35.04 37.22
CA GLN A 86 1.50 35.63 36.68
C GLN A 86 1.25 37.06 36.17
N TYR A 87 0.14 37.29 35.46
CA TYR A 87 -0.26 38.62 35.02
C TYR A 87 -0.45 39.59 36.19
N LYS A 88 -1.12 39.17 37.27
CA LYS A 88 -1.32 40.00 38.47
C LYS A 88 0.02 40.38 39.09
N ALA A 89 0.93 39.42 39.24
CA ALA A 89 2.27 39.67 39.77
C ALA A 89 3.08 40.64 38.89
N LEU A 90 3.12 40.38 37.57
CA LEU A 90 3.82 41.21 36.60
C LEU A 90 3.27 42.64 36.57
N LYS A 91 1.95 42.80 36.59
CA LYS A 91 1.30 44.11 36.62
C LYS A 91 1.72 44.91 37.84
N THR A 92 1.74 44.29 39.02
CA THR A 92 2.17 44.96 40.27
C THR A 92 3.62 45.42 40.17
N GLN A 93 4.52 44.55 39.71
CA GLN A 93 5.93 44.86 39.57
C GLN A 93 6.18 46.02 38.60
N ILE A 94 5.54 46.02 37.43
CA ILE A 94 5.70 47.09 36.43
C ILE A 94 5.17 48.42 36.98
N LEU A 95 4.04 48.42 37.70
CA LEU A 95 3.47 49.65 38.26
C LEU A 95 4.32 50.27 39.37
N GLN A 96 5.13 49.47 40.08
CA GLN A 96 6.07 49.99 41.08
C GLN A 96 7.22 50.80 40.47
N SER A 97 7.65 50.46 39.25
CA SER A 97 8.75 51.16 38.55
C SER A 97 8.26 52.22 37.54
N THR A 98 6.96 52.29 37.25
CA THR A 98 6.39 53.20 36.23
C THR A 98 5.91 54.51 36.86
N PRO A 99 6.28 55.69 36.31
CA PRO A 99 5.75 57.00 36.74
C PRO A 99 4.23 57.10 36.61
N LYS A 100 3.55 57.82 37.54
CA LYS A 100 2.07 57.89 37.61
C LYS A 100 1.40 58.35 36.30
N GLU A 101 2.05 59.25 35.56
CA GLU A 101 1.57 59.79 34.29
C GLU A 101 1.45 58.70 33.20
N GLU A 102 2.32 57.70 33.22
CA GLU A 102 2.38 56.62 32.23
C GLU A 102 1.62 55.36 32.65
N GLN A 103 1.28 55.20 33.94
CA GLN A 103 0.65 53.98 34.44
C GLN A 103 -0.64 53.61 33.71
N LYS A 104 -1.46 54.59 33.30
CA LYS A 104 -2.73 54.34 32.59
C LYS A 104 -2.50 53.69 31.22
N THR A 105 -1.49 54.15 30.48
CA THR A 105 -1.17 53.60 29.15
C THR A 105 -0.57 52.20 29.28
N VAL A 106 0.30 51.99 30.26
CA VAL A 106 0.92 50.68 30.55
C VAL A 106 -0.13 49.65 30.98
N ILE A 107 -1.07 50.00 31.86
CA ILE A 107 -2.16 49.09 32.26
C ILE A 107 -3.01 48.67 31.07
N LYS A 108 -3.31 49.61 30.15
CA LYS A 108 -4.08 49.32 28.94
C LYS A 108 -3.34 48.29 28.07
N LYS A 109 -2.06 48.53 27.78
CA LYS A 109 -1.20 47.61 27.02
C LYS A 109 -1.12 46.23 27.68
N LEU A 110 -0.90 46.17 28.99
CA LEU A 110 -0.82 44.90 29.73
C LEU A 110 -2.13 44.10 29.66
N LYS A 111 -3.29 44.75 29.78
CA LYS A 111 -4.60 44.07 29.65
C LYS A 111 -4.84 43.55 28.24
N GLU A 112 -4.45 44.31 27.22
CA GLU A 112 -4.58 43.93 25.82
C GLU A 112 -3.70 42.72 25.51
N GLU A 113 -2.44 42.73 25.94
CA GLU A 113 -1.53 41.59 25.82
C GLU A 113 -2.03 40.35 26.59
N GLN A 114 -2.56 40.52 27.80
CA GLN A 114 -3.16 39.41 28.54
C GLN A 114 -4.32 38.76 27.77
N ARG A 115 -5.22 39.58 27.21
CA ARG A 115 -6.36 39.09 26.44
C ARG A 115 -5.89 38.34 25.19
N ARG A 116 -4.96 38.92 24.44
CA ARG A 116 -4.37 38.31 23.25
C ARG A 116 -3.73 36.96 23.56
N LYS A 117 -2.94 36.86 24.63
CA LYS A 117 -2.30 35.61 25.05
C LYS A 117 -3.31 34.53 25.44
N LEU A 118 -4.38 34.90 26.15
CA LEU A 118 -5.44 33.95 26.52
C LEU A 118 -6.24 33.47 25.29
N THR A 119 -6.52 34.35 24.32
CA THR A 119 -7.15 33.96 23.06
C THR A 119 -6.27 32.97 22.29
N LEU A 120 -5.00 33.30 22.09
CA LEU A 120 -4.05 32.42 21.39
C LEU A 120 -3.92 31.05 22.09
N LEU A 121 -3.86 31.04 23.42
CA LEU A 121 -3.83 29.79 24.18
C LEU A 121 -5.11 28.97 23.96
N GLY A 122 -6.28 29.63 23.92
CA GLY A 122 -7.54 28.97 23.60
C GLY A 122 -7.50 28.31 22.22
N ASP A 123 -7.09 29.06 21.20
CA ASP A 123 -7.01 28.59 19.81
C ASP A 123 -6.05 27.39 19.68
N GLN A 124 -4.91 27.42 20.36
CA GLN A 124 -3.95 26.31 20.37
C GLN A 124 -4.52 25.02 20.96
N TYR A 125 -5.26 25.12 22.06
CA TYR A 125 -5.88 23.96 22.70
C TYR A 125 -7.05 23.41 21.88
N GLU A 126 -7.86 24.28 21.27
CA GLU A 126 -8.92 23.87 20.34
C GLU A 126 -8.33 23.19 19.09
N GLN A 127 -7.25 23.74 18.52
CA GLN A 127 -6.53 23.11 17.41
C GLN A 127 -5.98 21.72 17.82
N THR A 128 -5.40 21.60 19.00
CA THR A 128 -4.89 20.31 19.52
C THR A 128 -6.01 19.26 19.64
N ILE A 129 -7.21 19.67 20.09
CA ILE A 129 -8.38 18.79 20.16
C ILE A 129 -8.84 18.40 18.75
N ALA A 130 -8.94 19.36 17.84
CA ALA A 130 -9.37 19.14 16.46
C ALA A 130 -8.43 18.18 15.71
N GLU A 131 -7.10 18.39 15.80
CA GLU A 131 -6.09 17.52 15.20
C GLU A 131 -6.16 16.10 15.77
N MET A 132 -6.34 15.96 17.08
CA MET A 132 -6.50 14.65 17.72
C MET A 132 -7.74 13.91 17.20
N LEU A 133 -8.88 14.60 17.07
CA LEU A 133 -10.12 14.03 16.55
C LEU A 133 -10.00 13.67 15.06
N GLN A 134 -9.36 14.53 14.26
CA GLN A 134 -9.13 14.30 12.84
C GLN A 134 -8.24 13.08 12.61
N LYS A 135 -7.11 12.96 13.32
CA LYS A 135 -6.22 11.78 13.23
C LYS A 135 -6.98 10.49 13.49
N GLN A 136 -7.82 10.47 14.52
CA GLN A 136 -8.65 9.31 14.84
C GLN A 136 -9.74 9.02 13.80
N SER A 137 -10.29 10.05 13.16
CA SER A 137 -11.27 9.88 12.08
C SER A 137 -10.65 9.24 10.83
N ILE A 138 -9.38 9.56 10.54
CA ILE A 138 -8.57 8.95 9.47
C ILE A 138 -8.22 7.51 9.83
N GLU A 139 -7.69 7.27 11.04
CA GLU A 139 -7.31 5.92 11.51
C GLU A 139 -8.51 4.95 11.61
N ALA A 140 -9.68 5.45 12.00
CA ALA A 140 -10.91 4.65 12.07
C ALA A 140 -11.57 4.43 10.69
N GLY A 141 -10.97 4.91 9.59
CA GLY A 141 -11.52 4.79 8.23
C GLY A 141 -12.85 5.53 8.02
N LYS A 142 -13.25 6.40 8.96
CA LYS A 142 -14.50 7.20 8.87
C LYS A 142 -14.37 8.34 7.87
N ILE A 143 -13.15 8.80 7.63
CA ILE A 143 -12.79 9.56 6.43
C ILE A 143 -12.35 8.52 5.42
N ARG A 144 -13.22 8.19 4.46
CA ARG A 144 -12.81 7.48 3.24
C ARG A 144 -11.56 8.21 2.71
N HIS A 145 -10.49 7.47 2.42
CA HIS A 145 -9.24 7.99 1.84
C HIS A 145 -9.52 9.16 0.87
N PRO A 146 -8.69 10.21 0.87
CA PRO A 146 -9.05 11.49 0.29
C PRO A 146 -9.63 11.24 -1.10
N ALA A 147 -10.88 11.66 -1.30
CA ALA A 147 -11.39 11.92 -2.62
C ALA A 147 -10.42 12.93 -3.21
N VAL A 148 -9.43 12.44 -3.95
CA VAL A 148 -8.49 13.29 -4.67
C VAL A 148 -9.36 14.03 -5.67
N ILE A 149 -9.71 15.27 -5.35
CA ILE A 149 -10.28 16.20 -6.30
C ILE A 149 -9.18 16.40 -7.33
N SER A 150 -9.26 15.67 -8.42
CA SER A 150 -8.31 15.77 -9.50
C SER A 150 -8.59 17.04 -10.28
N THR A 151 -7.53 17.71 -10.70
CA THR A 151 -7.58 18.92 -11.52
C THR A 151 -7.84 18.60 -13.00
N LEU A 152 -7.99 17.32 -13.35
CA LEU A 152 -8.20 16.89 -14.73
C LEU A 152 -9.64 17.15 -15.16
N LYS A 153 -9.77 17.92 -16.25
CA LYS A 153 -11.04 18.36 -16.81
C LYS A 153 -11.54 17.31 -17.81
N LYS A 154 -12.77 16.82 -17.60
CA LYS A 154 -13.47 15.90 -18.50
C LYS A 154 -13.80 16.60 -19.85
N PRO A 155 -13.94 15.86 -20.96
CA PRO A 155 -14.34 16.40 -22.27
C PRO A 155 -15.71 17.09 -22.22
N GLU A 156 -16.64 16.53 -21.44
CA GLU A 156 -18.02 16.98 -21.22
C GLU A 156 -18.12 18.34 -20.49
N GLY A 157 -17.01 18.84 -19.92
CA GLY A 157 -17.01 20.02 -19.06
C GLY A 157 -17.31 19.68 -17.59
N GLY A 158 -16.26 19.53 -16.79
CA GLY A 158 -16.33 19.24 -15.36
C GLY A 158 -14.99 18.69 -14.88
N MET A 159 -14.72 18.68 -13.58
CA MET A 159 -13.50 18.05 -13.05
C MET A 159 -13.77 16.58 -12.72
N THR A 160 -12.73 15.75 -12.82
CA THR A 160 -12.76 14.36 -12.36
C THR A 160 -12.92 14.32 -10.84
N THR A 161 -13.77 13.40 -10.37
CA THR A 161 -14.26 13.39 -8.98
C THR A 161 -13.56 12.35 -8.11
N CYS A 162 -12.85 11.41 -8.73
CA CYS A 162 -12.03 10.41 -8.05
C CYS A 162 -10.79 10.01 -8.88
N TRP A 163 -9.91 9.23 -8.27
CA TRP A 163 -8.67 8.79 -8.90
C TRP A 163 -8.93 7.75 -10.00
N GLU A 164 -9.97 6.92 -9.89
CA GLU A 164 -10.36 5.96 -10.94
C GLU A 164 -10.79 6.69 -12.21
N GLU A 165 -11.63 7.73 -12.09
CA GLU A 165 -12.03 8.59 -13.21
C GLU A 165 -10.83 9.33 -13.81
N SER A 166 -9.89 9.76 -12.98
CA SER A 166 -8.66 10.44 -13.41
C SER A 166 -7.75 9.49 -14.18
N ALA A 167 -7.58 8.26 -13.69
CA ALA A 167 -6.77 7.23 -14.33
C ALA A 167 -7.38 6.82 -15.68
N TRP A 168 -8.70 6.61 -15.72
CA TRP A 168 -9.41 6.32 -16.97
C TRP A 168 -9.23 7.43 -18.00
N LEU A 169 -9.44 8.69 -17.62
CA LEU A 169 -9.28 9.82 -18.52
C LEU A 169 -7.84 9.97 -19.04
N VAL A 170 -6.84 9.73 -18.18
CA VAL A 170 -5.43 9.75 -18.59
C VAL A 170 -5.11 8.61 -19.54
N MET A 171 -5.61 7.40 -19.26
CA MET A 171 -5.41 6.24 -20.13
C MET A 171 -6.09 6.42 -21.48
N ASP A 172 -7.31 6.92 -21.52
CA ASP A 172 -8.08 7.19 -22.74
C ASP A 172 -7.39 8.23 -23.65
N VAL A 173 -6.75 9.25 -23.06
CA VAL A 173 -6.04 10.30 -23.81
C VAL A 173 -4.65 9.85 -24.26
N LEU A 174 -3.93 9.06 -23.44
CA LEU A 174 -2.54 8.69 -23.71
C LEU A 174 -2.39 7.36 -24.44
N LEU A 175 -3.38 6.46 -24.37
CA LEU A 175 -3.34 5.21 -25.10
C LEU A 175 -4.07 5.38 -26.43
N PRO A 176 -3.47 4.95 -27.55
CA PRO A 176 -4.14 5.01 -28.84
C PRO A 176 -5.37 4.09 -28.84
N ASP A 177 -6.44 4.56 -29.48
CA ASP A 177 -7.61 3.73 -29.78
C ASP A 177 -7.15 2.51 -30.57
N ASP A 178 -7.58 1.33 -30.12
CA ASP A 178 -7.16 0.07 -30.70
C ASP A 178 -7.93 -0.24 -31.99
N ASN A 179 -7.69 0.56 -33.03
CA ASN A 179 -8.33 0.41 -34.34
C ASN A 179 -7.70 -0.73 -35.14
N GLN A 180 -8.31 -1.90 -35.04
CA GLN A 180 -7.88 -3.13 -35.72
C GLN A 180 -7.87 -3.01 -37.26
N GLU A 181 -8.59 -2.04 -37.83
CA GLU A 181 -8.71 -1.86 -39.27
C GLU A 181 -7.50 -1.16 -39.91
N GLU A 182 -6.84 -0.23 -39.20
CA GLU A 182 -5.70 0.56 -39.71
C GLU A 182 -4.33 -0.12 -39.52
N GLY A 183 -4.27 -1.28 -38.85
CA GLY A 183 -3.02 -2.00 -38.62
C GLY A 183 -2.45 -2.66 -39.89
N ASP A 184 -1.15 -2.49 -40.13
CA ASP A 184 -0.42 -3.21 -41.18
C ASP A 184 -0.52 -4.74 -41.00
N GLU A 185 -0.38 -5.49 -42.10
CA GLU A 185 -0.49 -6.97 -42.13
C GLU A 185 0.39 -7.70 -41.09
N THR A 186 1.54 -7.11 -40.73
CA THR A 186 2.41 -7.59 -39.64
C THR A 186 1.75 -7.46 -38.27
N ASN A 187 1.12 -6.31 -37.99
CA ASN A 187 0.46 -6.06 -36.71
C ASN A 187 -0.75 -6.98 -36.53
N LYS A 188 -1.48 -7.27 -37.61
CA LYS A 188 -2.60 -8.23 -37.59
C LYS A 188 -2.14 -9.66 -37.30
N ARG A 189 -0.99 -10.07 -37.86
CA ARG A 189 -0.36 -11.38 -37.57
C ARG A 189 0.13 -11.48 -36.13
N ASP A 190 0.87 -10.48 -35.65
CA ASP A 190 1.37 -10.46 -34.27
C ASP A 190 0.23 -10.54 -33.25
N ARG A 191 -0.94 -9.96 -33.59
CA ARG A 191 -2.16 -10.04 -32.80
C ARG A 191 -2.77 -11.44 -32.77
N GLN A 192 -2.92 -12.06 -33.94
CA GLN A 192 -3.41 -13.44 -34.05
C GLN A 192 -2.49 -14.42 -33.34
N ASP A 193 -1.18 -14.22 -33.43
CA ASP A 193 -0.20 -15.04 -32.71
C ASP A 193 -0.32 -14.85 -31.19
N MET A 194 -0.56 -13.62 -30.70
CA MET A 194 -0.88 -13.39 -29.29
C MET A 194 -2.20 -14.05 -28.86
N GLU A 195 -3.29 -13.89 -29.61
CA GLU A 195 -4.59 -14.49 -29.27
C GLU A 195 -4.55 -16.02 -29.26
N MET A 196 -3.83 -16.64 -30.19
CA MET A 196 -3.57 -18.08 -30.20
C MET A 196 -2.71 -18.51 -29.00
N ALA A 197 -1.73 -17.68 -28.60
CA ALA A 197 -0.88 -17.93 -27.44
C ALA A 197 -1.67 -17.87 -26.11
N TYR A 198 -2.64 -16.96 -25.97
CA TYR A 198 -3.50 -16.86 -24.78
C TYR A 198 -4.59 -17.95 -24.70
N SER A 199 -4.96 -18.56 -25.82
CA SER A 199 -6.00 -19.60 -25.87
C SER A 199 -5.49 -21.00 -25.52
N ASN A 200 -4.17 -21.17 -25.38
CA ASN A 200 -3.54 -22.44 -25.03
C ASN A 200 -3.31 -22.52 -23.51
N GLU A 201 -4.10 -23.32 -22.80
CA GLU A 201 -4.07 -23.47 -21.32
C GLU A 201 -2.71 -23.92 -20.74
N ASN A 202 -1.76 -24.35 -21.59
CA ASN A 202 -0.44 -24.83 -21.19
C ASN A 202 0.72 -23.85 -21.50
N MET A 203 0.45 -22.57 -21.77
CA MET A 203 1.53 -21.64 -22.08
C MET A 203 2.33 -21.25 -20.84
N ILE A 204 3.59 -21.70 -20.77
CA ILE A 204 4.60 -21.09 -19.91
C ILE A 204 4.92 -19.72 -20.52
N VAL A 205 4.35 -18.65 -19.95
CA VAL A 205 4.73 -17.27 -20.32
C VAL A 205 6.16 -17.06 -19.86
N GLU A 206 7.10 -17.04 -20.82
CA GLU A 206 8.51 -16.79 -20.54
C GLU A 206 8.66 -15.39 -19.93
N LEU A 207 9.11 -15.33 -18.67
CA LEU A 207 9.33 -14.08 -17.96
C LEU A 207 10.22 -13.14 -18.78
N VAL A 208 9.78 -11.88 -18.93
CA VAL A 208 10.60 -10.88 -19.59
C VAL A 208 11.81 -10.61 -18.69
N THR A 209 13.02 -10.74 -19.25
CA THR A 209 14.27 -10.46 -18.54
C THR A 209 14.77 -9.06 -18.86
N GLN A 210 15.49 -8.45 -17.91
CA GLN A 210 16.15 -7.16 -18.13
C GLN A 210 17.08 -7.19 -19.34
N GLY A 211 17.77 -8.31 -19.59
CA GLY A 211 18.63 -8.48 -20.75
C GLY A 211 17.86 -8.45 -22.08
N LYS A 212 16.63 -8.98 -22.13
CA LYS A 212 15.75 -8.91 -23.31
C LYS A 212 15.37 -7.46 -23.61
N ILE A 213 14.95 -6.72 -22.59
CA ILE A 213 14.59 -5.29 -22.72
C ILE A 213 15.78 -4.45 -23.18
N LYS A 214 16.94 -4.62 -22.55
CA LYS A 214 18.15 -3.87 -22.92
C LYS A 214 18.55 -4.08 -24.38
N ARG A 215 18.50 -5.32 -24.86
CA ARG A 215 18.78 -5.64 -26.28
C ARG A 215 17.78 -4.98 -27.23
N LEU A 216 16.49 -4.94 -26.87
CA LEU A 216 15.47 -4.28 -27.67
C LEU A 216 15.69 -2.76 -27.75
N ILE A 217 16.02 -2.10 -26.64
CA ILE A 217 16.29 -0.65 -26.60
C ILE A 217 17.52 -0.30 -27.45
N VAL A 218 18.61 -1.05 -27.30
CA VAL A 218 19.84 -0.83 -28.08
C VAL A 218 19.61 -1.09 -29.58
N GLY A 219 18.72 -2.04 -29.92
CA GLY A 219 18.36 -2.36 -31.30
C GLY A 219 17.46 -1.33 -32.00
N MET A 220 16.96 -0.31 -31.29
CA MET A 220 16.09 0.69 -31.89
C MET A 220 16.81 1.54 -32.94
N ARG A 221 16.16 1.78 -34.08
CA ARG A 221 16.73 2.60 -35.16
C ARG A 221 16.66 4.08 -34.78
N ARG A 222 17.82 4.75 -34.78
CA ARG A 222 17.95 6.19 -34.52
C ARG A 222 17.33 7.02 -35.66
N LYS A 223 17.01 8.29 -35.38
CA LYS A 223 16.39 9.25 -36.31
C LYS A 223 14.99 8.86 -36.81
N LYS A 224 14.28 8.00 -36.08
CA LYS A 224 12.85 7.81 -36.29
C LYS A 224 12.09 9.00 -35.69
N ALA A 225 10.94 9.33 -36.29
CA ALA A 225 10.05 10.33 -35.72
C ALA A 225 9.65 9.91 -34.28
N PRO A 226 9.66 10.83 -33.31
CA PRO A 226 9.20 10.57 -31.96
C PRO A 226 7.75 10.06 -31.94
N GLY A 227 7.42 9.24 -30.94
CA GLY A 227 6.05 8.80 -30.71
C GLY A 227 5.14 9.95 -30.25
N HIS A 228 3.89 9.62 -29.92
CA HIS A 228 2.93 10.60 -29.41
C HIS A 228 3.37 11.24 -28.08
N ASP A 229 4.24 10.55 -27.33
CA ASP A 229 4.89 11.01 -26.11
C ASP A 229 5.97 12.09 -26.36
N GLY A 230 6.33 12.31 -27.63
CA GLY A 230 7.37 13.26 -28.04
C GLY A 230 8.79 12.83 -27.69
N ILE A 231 9.00 11.59 -27.22
CA ILE A 231 10.31 11.11 -26.78
C ILE A 231 11.05 10.49 -27.97
N GLY A 232 12.21 11.06 -28.29
CA GLY A 232 13.08 10.54 -29.35
C GLY A 232 13.75 9.22 -28.94
N VAL A 233 14.01 8.36 -29.92
CA VAL A 233 14.69 7.07 -29.71
C VAL A 233 16.07 7.23 -29.06
N GLU A 234 16.74 8.36 -29.33
CA GLU A 234 18.03 8.70 -28.74
C GLU A 234 17.94 8.87 -27.23
N VAL A 235 16.84 9.44 -26.73
CA VAL A 235 16.60 9.62 -25.29
C VAL A 235 16.33 8.26 -24.64
N ILE A 236 15.52 7.42 -25.29
CA ILE A 236 15.19 6.07 -24.81
C ILE A 236 16.45 5.20 -24.72
N GLN A 237 17.35 5.31 -25.70
CA GLN A 237 18.64 4.61 -25.69
C GLN A 237 19.55 5.07 -24.54
N GLU A 238 19.58 6.36 -24.24
CA GLU A 238 20.42 6.93 -23.18
C GLU A 238 19.94 6.52 -21.78
N ILE A 239 18.63 6.55 -21.55
CA ILE A 239 18.03 6.19 -20.25
C ILE A 239 17.75 4.68 -20.11
N GLY A 240 17.93 3.92 -21.20
CA GLY A 240 17.53 2.53 -21.34
C GLY A 240 18.03 1.61 -20.24
N GLU A 241 19.28 1.81 -19.79
CA GLU A 241 19.87 1.04 -18.69
C GLU A 241 19.17 1.28 -17.35
N GLN A 242 18.72 2.50 -17.10
CA GLN A 242 18.09 2.92 -15.85
C GLN A 242 16.61 2.51 -15.82
N ILE A 243 15.93 2.54 -16.96
CA ILE A 243 14.50 2.20 -17.04
C ILE A 243 14.24 0.69 -17.22
N ALA A 244 15.21 -0.07 -17.74
CA ALA A 244 15.03 -1.50 -17.99
C ALA A 244 14.57 -2.33 -16.78
N PRO A 245 15.10 -2.13 -15.55
CA PRO A 245 14.59 -2.83 -14.36
C PRO A 245 13.13 -2.54 -14.07
N PHE A 246 12.72 -1.29 -14.22
CA PHE A 246 11.34 -0.84 -13.96
C PHE A 246 10.38 -1.37 -15.02
N MET A 247 10.74 -1.28 -16.31
CA MET A 247 9.93 -1.85 -17.39
C MET A 247 9.80 -3.36 -17.30
N THR A 248 10.84 -4.07 -16.83
CA THR A 248 10.79 -5.51 -16.57
C THR A 248 9.76 -5.83 -15.49
N GLN A 249 9.80 -5.10 -14.38
CA GLN A 249 8.83 -5.29 -13.30
C GLN A 249 7.41 -4.99 -13.76
N LEU A 250 7.19 -3.88 -14.48
CA LEU A 250 5.87 -3.52 -14.99
C LEU A 250 5.27 -4.60 -15.91
N MET A 251 6.03 -5.08 -16.89
CA MET A 251 5.53 -6.07 -17.85
C MET A 251 5.25 -7.43 -17.20
N ASN A 252 6.08 -7.85 -16.24
CA ASN A 252 5.84 -9.10 -15.52
C ASN A 252 4.69 -8.96 -14.49
N TYR A 253 4.51 -7.77 -13.91
CA TYR A 253 3.41 -7.49 -12.98
C TYR A 253 2.04 -7.45 -13.68
N GLY A 254 1.95 -6.83 -14.85
CA GLY A 254 0.72 -6.82 -15.67
C GLY A 254 0.32 -8.20 -16.20
N SER A 255 1.26 -9.14 -16.25
CA SER A 255 1.04 -10.54 -16.64
C SER A 255 0.56 -11.43 -15.48
N GLY A 256 0.24 -10.85 -14.31
CA GLY A 256 -0.27 -11.58 -13.14
C GLY A 256 0.77 -12.35 -12.33
N GLN A 257 2.07 -12.20 -12.63
CA GLN A 257 3.13 -12.93 -11.94
C GLN A 257 3.81 -12.04 -10.89
N ASN A 258 3.54 -12.32 -9.61
CA ASN A 258 4.11 -11.63 -8.47
C ASN A 258 5.60 -12.04 -8.28
N PRO A 259 6.58 -11.13 -8.35
CA PRO A 259 8.01 -11.48 -8.31
C PRO A 259 8.52 -12.04 -6.96
N LYS A 260 7.63 -12.23 -5.98
CA LYS A 260 7.97 -12.85 -4.68
C LYS A 260 8.02 -14.39 -4.71
N CYS A 261 7.70 -15.04 -5.84
CA CYS A 261 7.63 -16.50 -5.93
C CYS A 261 8.84 -17.17 -6.60
N VAL A 262 9.95 -16.45 -6.83
CA VAL A 262 11.22 -17.11 -7.20
C VAL A 262 11.96 -17.46 -5.92
N GLU A 263 11.58 -18.59 -5.33
CA GLU A 263 12.43 -19.26 -4.34
C GLU A 263 13.78 -19.59 -4.98
N ALA A 264 14.82 -19.43 -4.17
CA ALA A 264 16.21 -19.64 -4.52
C ALA A 264 16.42 -21.00 -5.20
N GLU A 265 17.07 -21.00 -6.37
CA GLU A 265 17.67 -22.22 -6.90
C GLU A 265 18.69 -22.77 -5.86
N PRO A 266 18.62 -24.06 -5.49
CA PRO A 266 19.62 -24.65 -4.64
C PRO A 266 20.93 -24.78 -5.43
N SER A 267 22.01 -24.45 -4.75
CA SER A 267 23.39 -24.55 -5.20
C SER A 267 23.72 -25.93 -5.80
N GLY A 268 23.92 -25.97 -7.12
CA GLY A 268 24.57 -27.08 -7.79
C GLY A 268 26.05 -27.12 -7.40
N LYS A 269 26.39 -28.01 -6.45
CA LYS A 269 27.76 -28.51 -6.29
C LYS A 269 28.09 -29.37 -7.50
N SER A 270 29.13 -28.97 -8.22
CA SER A 270 29.87 -29.79 -9.16
C SER A 270 30.51 -30.98 -8.44
N GLU A 271 30.18 -32.19 -8.86
CA GLU A 271 31.09 -33.35 -8.83
C GLU A 271 31.96 -33.37 -10.09
#